data_AF-A0A7V4PCQ6-F1
#
_entry.id   AF-A0A7V4PCQ6-F1
#
_cell.length_a   1.000
_cell.length_b   1.000
_cell.length_c   1.000
_cell.angle_alpha   90.00
_cell.angle_beta   90.00
_cell.angle_gamma   90.00
#
_symmetry.space_group_name_H-M   'P 1'
#
loop_
_entity.id
_entity.type
_entity.pdbx_description
1 polymer ?
#
loop_
_entity_poly.entity_id
_entity_poly.type
_entity_poly.pdbx_seq_one_letter_code
_entity_poly.pdbx_strand_id
1 'polypeptide(L)'
;MALRGARVDPGEHRHLARRRQGARGRGRPTPAGCHHNRSYRGTASRRAAVSLLVHRFLGMPAALAVLVLVSGCATTNPPGPYSPMTQAGRDPAASQRLTQEAVALMVSEPARAESLLREALNSDLYNGPAHNNLGALYLAQGKLYEAAGEFEWARKLMPGHPDPRLNLALTLEKAGRTDEALATYATALEVYPDHIPTMQALSRLQLRAGRSDDRTARILDEVALRGETPAWRDWARFQRARLGP
;
A
#
# COMPACT_ATOMS: atom_id res chain seq x y z
N MET A 1 -2.78 -6.85 19.07
CA MET A 1 -1.34 -7.08 19.27
C MET A 1 -0.73 -6.94 17.89
N ALA A 2 -0.33 -5.71 17.54
CA ALA A 2 0.34 -5.45 16.27
C ALA A 2 1.47 -6.46 16.14
N LEU A 3 1.64 -7.05 14.94
CA LEU A 3 2.93 -7.63 14.58
C LEU A 3 3.95 -6.64 15.12
N ARG A 4 4.75 -7.06 16.11
CA ARG A 4 5.92 -6.30 16.52
C ARG A 4 6.64 -6.06 15.22
N GLY A 5 6.48 -4.84 14.68
CA GLY A 5 7.06 -4.45 13.42
C GLY A 5 8.48 -4.96 13.51
N ALA A 6 8.87 -5.81 12.56
CA ALA A 6 10.21 -6.37 12.48
C ALA A 6 11.14 -5.29 13.02
N ARG A 7 11.75 -5.52 14.20
CA ARG A 7 12.43 -4.44 14.95
C ARG A 7 13.53 -3.93 14.04
N VAL A 8 13.21 -2.94 13.22
CA VAL A 8 14.14 -2.38 12.26
C VAL A 8 15.07 -1.59 13.13
N ASP A 9 16.22 -2.20 13.43
CA ASP A 9 17.29 -1.47 14.08
C ASP A 9 17.63 -0.29 13.17
N PRO A 10 17.75 0.94 13.70
CA PRO A 10 18.11 2.09 12.88
C PRO A 10 19.42 1.89 12.09
N GLY A 11 20.25 0.89 12.43
CA GLY A 11 21.52 0.54 11.78
C GLY A 11 21.52 -0.56 10.70
N GLU A 12 20.45 -1.35 10.51
CA GLU A 12 20.53 -2.63 9.76
C GLU A 12 20.85 -2.52 8.25
N HIS A 13 20.80 -1.33 7.64
CA HIS A 13 21.07 -1.16 6.20
C HIS A 13 22.51 -0.73 5.84
N ARG A 14 23.43 -0.60 6.81
CA ARG A 14 24.83 -0.20 6.51
C ARG A 14 25.67 -1.26 5.78
N HIS A 15 25.20 -2.51 5.66
CA HIS A 15 26.03 -3.62 5.14
C HIS A 15 25.97 -3.88 3.62
N LEU A 16 25.06 -3.25 2.85
CA LEU A 16 24.93 -3.54 1.42
C LEU A 16 25.70 -2.60 0.47
N ALA A 17 26.40 -1.57 0.98
CA ALA A 17 27.03 -0.54 0.15
C ALA A 17 28.58 -0.55 0.13
N ARG A 18 29.24 -1.64 0.57
CA ARG A 18 30.71 -1.78 0.55
C ARG A 18 31.21 -2.98 -0.26
N ARG A 19 30.74 -3.15 -1.49
CA ARG A 19 31.38 -4.03 -2.49
C ARG A 19 31.31 -3.47 -3.91
N ARG A 20 31.88 -2.28 -4.15
CA ARG A 20 32.30 -1.88 -5.50
C ARG A 20 33.51 -0.94 -5.40
N GLN A 21 34.70 -1.51 -5.45
CA GLN A 21 35.91 -0.86 -5.95
C GLN A 21 36.99 -1.95 -6.14
N GLY A 22 37.42 -2.14 -7.39
CA GLY A 22 38.59 -2.96 -7.72
C GLY A 22 38.40 -3.94 -8.87
N ALA A 23 38.35 -3.45 -10.12
CA ALA A 23 38.97 -4.10 -11.28
C ALA A 23 38.77 -3.23 -12.54
N ARG A 24 39.80 -2.48 -12.93
CA ARG A 24 39.99 -1.97 -14.30
C ARG A 24 40.80 -3.02 -15.06
N GLY A 25 40.37 -3.40 -16.26
CA GLY A 25 41.14 -4.33 -17.10
C GLY A 25 40.48 -4.66 -18.45
N ARG A 26 40.58 -3.70 -19.38
CA ARG A 26 40.59 -3.76 -20.86
C ARG A 26 40.19 -5.06 -21.59
N GLY A 27 39.32 -4.91 -22.60
CA GLY A 27 39.20 -5.82 -23.74
C GLY A 27 37.94 -5.58 -24.60
N ARG A 28 38.11 -4.96 -25.78
CA ARG A 28 37.21 -5.03 -26.95
C ARG A 28 38.08 -5.57 -28.11
N PRO A 29 37.57 -6.35 -29.07
CA PRO A 29 36.51 -5.91 -30.00
C PRO A 29 35.45 -6.98 -30.43
N THR A 30 34.49 -6.45 -31.21
CA THR A 30 33.26 -6.93 -31.90
C THR A 30 33.50 -7.92 -33.08
N PRO A 31 32.50 -8.25 -33.96
CA PRO A 31 31.02 -8.40 -33.87
C PRO A 31 30.49 -9.71 -34.51
N ALA A 32 29.22 -10.11 -34.28
CA ALA A 32 28.34 -10.73 -35.30
C ALA A 32 26.92 -11.01 -34.77
N GLY A 33 25.90 -10.80 -35.60
CA GLY A 33 24.73 -11.70 -35.64
C GLY A 33 23.40 -11.17 -35.12
N CYS A 34 22.66 -10.50 -36.00
CA CYS A 34 21.21 -10.36 -36.12
C CYS A 34 20.34 -11.41 -35.39
N HIS A 35 19.20 -11.00 -34.78
CA HIS A 35 17.85 -11.16 -35.38
C HIS A 35 16.68 -10.88 -34.41
N HIS A 36 15.66 -10.17 -34.93
CA HIS A 36 14.23 -10.05 -34.53
C HIS A 36 13.92 -9.41 -33.15
N ASN A 37 13.51 -8.13 -33.04
CA ASN A 37 12.31 -7.42 -33.52
C ASN A 37 10.97 -8.12 -33.22
N ARG A 38 10.26 -7.65 -32.18
CA ARG A 38 8.83 -7.30 -32.33
C ARG A 38 8.36 -6.30 -31.28
N SER A 39 8.19 -5.07 -31.74
CA SER A 39 7.30 -4.06 -31.21
C SER A 39 5.84 -4.51 -31.36
N TYR A 40 5.01 -4.26 -30.35
CA TYR A 40 3.55 -4.22 -30.51
C TYR A 40 3.06 -2.82 -30.14
N ARG A 41 2.90 -1.99 -31.19
CA ARG A 41 1.99 -0.85 -31.20
C ARG A 41 0.79 -1.22 -32.06
N GLY A 42 -0.40 -0.97 -31.52
CA GLY A 42 -1.54 -0.44 -32.26
C GLY A 42 -2.47 -1.45 -32.94
N THR A 43 -3.76 -1.31 -32.64
CA THR A 43 -4.95 -1.37 -33.52
C THR A 43 -6.16 -1.54 -32.61
N ALA A 44 -7.35 -1.03 -32.86
CA ALA A 44 -7.81 -0.05 -33.81
C ALA A 44 -9.16 0.44 -33.28
N SER A 45 -9.41 1.72 -33.51
CA SER A 45 -10.72 2.36 -33.50
C SER A 45 -11.75 1.51 -34.26
N ARG A 46 -12.86 1.16 -33.63
CA ARG A 46 -14.09 0.76 -34.33
C ARG A 46 -15.08 1.91 -34.27
N ARG A 47 -15.06 2.73 -35.32
CA ARG A 47 -16.20 3.56 -35.74
C ARG A 47 -17.29 2.60 -36.22
N ALA A 48 -18.42 2.56 -35.53
CA ALA A 48 -19.63 1.94 -36.06
C ALA A 48 -20.32 2.96 -36.99
N ALA A 49 -20.52 2.55 -38.23
CA ALA A 49 -21.14 3.31 -39.29
C ALA A 49 -22.65 3.50 -39.05
N VAL A 50 -23.12 4.73 -39.21
CA VAL A 50 -24.53 5.09 -39.30
C VAL A 50 -24.97 4.84 -40.75
N SER A 51 -25.78 3.80 -40.98
CA SER A 51 -26.47 3.61 -42.27
C SER A 51 -27.78 4.38 -42.26
N LEU A 52 -27.86 5.40 -43.12
CA LEU A 52 -29.09 6.06 -43.53
C LEU A 52 -29.85 5.13 -44.49
N LEU A 53 -31.04 4.69 -44.10
CA LEU A 53 -32.04 4.16 -45.04
C LEU A 53 -33.23 5.11 -45.04
N VAL A 54 -33.34 5.89 -46.11
CA VAL A 54 -34.51 6.74 -46.40
C VAL A 54 -35.50 5.89 -47.19
N HIS A 55 -36.63 5.54 -46.59
CA HIS A 55 -37.83 5.20 -47.36
C HIS A 55 -39.07 5.87 -46.76
N ARG A 56 -39.72 6.66 -47.63
CA ARG A 56 -41.04 7.27 -47.48
C ARG A 56 -42.08 6.19 -47.24
N PHE A 57 -42.90 6.35 -46.20
CA PHE A 57 -44.29 5.91 -46.22
C PHE A 57 -45.18 6.96 -45.54
N LEU A 58 -46.22 7.35 -46.26
CA LEU A 58 -47.27 8.31 -45.89
C LEU A 58 -48.12 7.79 -44.72
N GLY A 59 -48.47 8.69 -43.79
CA GLY A 59 -49.79 8.69 -43.14
C GLY A 59 -49.86 8.33 -41.64
N MET A 60 -50.40 9.29 -40.86
CA MET A 60 -51.04 9.23 -39.52
C MET A 60 -50.26 9.78 -38.30
N PRO A 61 -50.95 10.47 -37.36
CA PRO A 61 -50.35 11.50 -36.51
C PRO A 61 -50.03 11.06 -35.06
N ALA A 62 -49.08 11.79 -34.46
CA ALA A 62 -48.93 12.11 -33.03
C ALA A 62 -48.96 10.97 -32.00
N ALA A 63 -47.77 10.54 -31.56
CA ALA A 63 -47.52 10.25 -30.14
C ALA A 63 -46.04 10.51 -29.81
N LEU A 64 -45.79 11.51 -28.96
CA LEU A 64 -44.50 11.74 -28.32
C LEU A 64 -44.12 10.50 -27.51
N ALA A 65 -43.00 9.87 -27.83
CA ALA A 65 -42.30 8.99 -26.91
C ALA A 65 -40.80 9.27 -27.01
N VAL A 66 -40.35 10.34 -26.34
CA VAL A 66 -38.93 10.53 -26.05
C VAL A 66 -38.59 9.53 -24.95
N LEU A 67 -38.18 8.32 -25.36
CA LEU A 67 -37.61 7.33 -24.47
C LEU A 67 -36.20 7.83 -24.11
N VAL A 68 -36.07 8.56 -23.01
CA VAL A 68 -34.76 8.84 -22.42
C VAL A 68 -34.24 7.50 -21.87
N LEU A 69 -33.44 6.81 -22.68
CA LEU A 69 -32.60 5.72 -22.21
C LEU A 69 -31.56 6.33 -21.28
N VAL A 70 -31.87 6.39 -19.98
CA VAL A 70 -30.85 6.55 -18.95
C VAL A 70 -30.06 5.24 -18.95
N SER A 71 -29.06 5.17 -19.84
CA SER A 71 -27.99 4.19 -19.72
C SER A 71 -27.25 4.52 -18.43
N GLY A 72 -27.74 3.96 -17.32
CA GLY A 72 -27.02 3.95 -16.07
C GLY A 72 -25.68 3.28 -16.34
N CYS A 73 -24.61 4.07 -16.37
CA CYS A 73 -23.26 3.54 -16.29
C CYS A 73 -23.16 2.87 -14.92
N ALA A 74 -23.50 1.58 -14.85
CA ALA A 74 -23.11 0.75 -13.74
C ALA A 74 -21.58 0.74 -13.76
N THR A 75 -20.99 1.57 -12.92
CA THR A 75 -19.56 1.50 -12.61
C THR A 75 -19.33 0.14 -11.98
N THR A 76 -19.03 -0.86 -12.81
CA THR A 76 -18.50 -2.12 -12.33
C THR A 76 -17.07 -1.82 -11.89
N ASN A 77 -16.92 -1.33 -10.66
CA ASN A 77 -15.65 -1.49 -9.98
C ASN A 77 -15.33 -2.98 -10.08
N PRO A 78 -14.11 -3.37 -10.50
CA PRO A 78 -13.72 -4.76 -10.46
C PRO A 78 -14.03 -5.26 -9.05
N PRO A 79 -14.71 -6.41 -8.90
CA PRO A 79 -14.99 -6.95 -7.57
C PRO A 79 -13.66 -6.98 -6.84
N GLY A 80 -13.63 -6.37 -5.66
CA GLY A 80 -12.45 -6.48 -4.79
C GLY A 80 -12.16 -7.96 -4.51
N PRO A 81 -11.07 -8.27 -3.79
CA PRO A 81 -10.75 -9.65 -3.43
C PRO A 81 -11.86 -10.37 -2.63
N TYR A 82 -12.92 -9.66 -2.27
CA TYR A 82 -14.06 -10.17 -1.54
C TYR A 82 -15.40 -9.77 -2.17
N SER A 83 -16.38 -10.65 -2.04
CA SER A 83 -17.75 -10.44 -2.50
C SER A 83 -18.52 -9.55 -1.51
N PRO A 84 -19.09 -8.41 -1.93
CA PRO A 84 -19.88 -7.57 -1.03
C PRO A 84 -21.08 -8.36 -0.48
N MET A 85 -21.09 -8.61 0.83
CA MET A 85 -22.21 -9.27 1.51
C MET A 85 -23.33 -8.26 1.79
N THR A 86 -24.58 -8.70 1.68
CA THR A 86 -25.71 -7.93 2.19
C THR A 86 -25.62 -7.83 3.71
N GLN A 87 -26.13 -6.73 4.29
CA GLN A 87 -26.07 -6.49 5.74
C GLN A 87 -26.65 -7.64 6.58
N ALA A 88 -27.62 -8.39 6.03
CA ALA A 88 -28.29 -9.53 6.66
C ALA A 88 -27.43 -10.81 6.72
N GLY A 89 -26.37 -10.92 5.92
CA GLY A 89 -25.49 -12.10 5.88
C GLY A 89 -24.19 -11.97 6.68
N ARG A 90 -23.96 -10.80 7.32
CA ARG A 90 -22.70 -10.54 8.03
C ARG A 90 -22.69 -11.20 9.41
N ASP A 91 -21.56 -11.79 9.78
CA ASP A 91 -21.25 -12.25 11.13
C ASP A 91 -19.98 -11.55 11.67
N PRO A 92 -20.12 -10.37 12.28
CA PRO A 92 -18.98 -9.64 12.86
C PRO A 92 -18.32 -10.41 14.01
N ALA A 93 -19.08 -11.21 14.76
CA ALA A 93 -18.57 -11.96 15.89
C ALA A 93 -17.68 -13.11 15.42
N ALA A 94 -18.08 -13.85 14.38
CA ALA A 94 -17.21 -14.84 13.74
C ALA A 94 -15.96 -14.20 13.17
N SER A 95 -16.11 -13.09 12.44
CA SER A 95 -14.99 -12.34 11.87
C SER A 95 -13.97 -11.94 12.96
N GLN A 96 -14.44 -11.42 14.09
CA GLN A 96 -13.57 -11.03 15.19
C GLN A 96 -12.84 -12.22 15.83
N ARG A 97 -13.54 -13.35 16.08
CA ARG A 97 -12.92 -14.56 16.64
C ARG A 97 -11.82 -15.11 15.72
N LEU A 98 -12.11 -15.25 14.44
CA LEU A 98 -11.15 -15.71 13.42
C LEU A 98 -9.93 -14.78 13.34
N THR A 99 -10.16 -13.46 13.43
CA THR A 99 -9.07 -12.47 13.47
C THR A 99 -8.19 -12.64 14.69
N GLN A 100 -8.77 -12.87 15.87
CA GLN A 100 -8.03 -13.08 17.11
C GLN A 100 -7.20 -14.37 17.08
N GLU A 101 -7.76 -15.46 16.56
CA GLU A 101 -7.03 -16.72 16.36
C GLU A 101 -5.86 -16.52 15.39
N ALA A 102 -6.09 -15.84 14.26
CA ALA A 102 -5.05 -15.60 13.27
C ALA A 102 -3.85 -14.82 13.85
N VAL A 103 -4.08 -13.85 14.73
CA VAL A 103 -3.02 -13.06 15.37
C VAL A 103 -2.02 -13.94 16.13
N ALA A 104 -2.49 -14.99 16.81
CA ALA A 104 -1.62 -15.92 17.53
C ALA A 104 -0.70 -16.72 16.59
N LEU A 105 -1.13 -16.89 15.34
CA LEU A 105 -0.46 -17.74 14.35
C LEU A 105 0.40 -16.97 13.35
N MET A 106 0.36 -15.63 13.34
CA MET A 106 1.02 -14.83 12.30
C MET A 106 2.53 -15.09 12.19
N VAL A 107 3.18 -15.42 13.31
CA VAL A 107 4.62 -15.67 13.36
C VAL A 107 4.96 -17.16 13.18
N SER A 108 4.18 -18.06 13.79
CA SER A 108 4.46 -19.50 13.79
C SER A 108 3.93 -20.21 12.54
N GLU A 109 2.74 -19.83 12.07
CA GLU A 109 2.00 -20.50 11.00
C GLU A 109 1.36 -19.47 10.03
N PRO A 110 2.17 -18.69 9.29
CA PRO A 110 1.67 -17.55 8.51
C PRO A 110 0.65 -17.94 7.41
N ALA A 111 0.76 -19.14 6.84
CA ALA A 111 -0.20 -19.64 5.86
C ALA A 111 -1.58 -19.92 6.49
N ARG A 112 -1.60 -20.47 7.71
CA ARG A 112 -2.85 -20.71 8.44
C ARG A 112 -3.47 -19.39 8.90
N ALA A 113 -2.65 -18.46 9.40
CA ALA A 113 -3.09 -17.11 9.74
C ALA A 113 -3.72 -16.38 8.53
N GLU A 114 -3.11 -16.48 7.35
CA GLU A 114 -3.67 -15.92 6.11
C GLU A 114 -5.06 -16.51 5.80
N SER A 115 -5.21 -17.84 5.91
CA SER A 115 -6.49 -18.51 5.66
C SER A 115 -7.58 -18.03 6.62
N LEU A 116 -7.28 -17.94 7.91
CA LEU A 116 -8.21 -17.47 8.94
C LEU A 116 -8.63 -16.01 8.72
N LEU A 117 -7.70 -15.14 8.29
CA LEU A 117 -8.02 -13.73 8.00
C LEU A 117 -8.90 -13.58 6.77
N ARG A 118 -8.69 -14.41 5.74
CA ARG A 118 -9.58 -14.44 4.57
C ARG A 118 -10.97 -14.95 4.95
N GLU A 119 -11.08 -15.97 5.80
CA GLU A 119 -12.35 -16.45 6.32
C GLU A 119 -13.05 -15.40 7.20
N ALA A 120 -12.30 -14.66 8.02
CA ALA A 120 -12.81 -13.55 8.80
C ALA A 120 -13.43 -12.48 7.90
N LEU A 121 -12.75 -12.11 6.81
CA LEU A 121 -13.25 -11.13 5.86
C LEU A 121 -14.44 -11.66 5.04
N ASN A 122 -14.49 -12.96 4.75
CA ASN A 122 -15.69 -13.59 4.17
C ASN A 122 -16.88 -13.60 5.13
N SER A 123 -16.67 -13.50 6.44
CA SER A 123 -17.74 -13.40 7.44
C SER A 123 -18.21 -11.96 7.66
N ASP A 124 -17.27 -11.00 7.64
CA ASP A 124 -17.55 -9.57 7.66
C ASP A 124 -16.40 -8.76 7.03
N LEU A 125 -16.70 -8.11 5.90
CA LEU A 125 -15.77 -7.24 5.18
C LEU A 125 -15.45 -5.92 5.85
N TYR A 126 -16.20 -5.55 6.89
CA TYR A 126 -15.99 -4.29 7.58
C TYR A 126 -15.10 -4.45 8.81
N ASN A 127 -14.40 -5.59 8.93
CA ASN A 127 -13.42 -5.84 9.98
C ASN A 127 -12.06 -5.21 9.63
N GLY A 128 -11.87 -3.96 10.06
CA GLY A 128 -10.62 -3.22 9.89
C GLY A 128 -9.37 -3.93 10.44
N PRO A 129 -9.40 -4.51 11.67
CA PRO A 129 -8.31 -5.31 12.19
C PRO A 129 -7.91 -6.50 11.32
N ALA A 130 -8.87 -7.21 10.71
CA ALA A 130 -8.59 -8.33 9.81
C ALA A 130 -7.83 -7.86 8.56
N HIS A 131 -8.30 -6.79 7.91
CA HIS A 131 -7.60 -6.15 6.80
C HIS A 131 -6.16 -5.74 7.19
N ASN A 132 -5.97 -5.08 8.35
CA ASN A 132 -4.64 -4.67 8.79
C ASN A 132 -3.70 -5.86 9.00
N ASN A 133 -4.18 -6.93 9.64
CA ASN A 133 -3.37 -8.11 9.89
C ASN A 133 -3.02 -8.88 8.60
N LEU A 134 -3.97 -8.96 7.66
CA LEU A 134 -3.74 -9.62 6.38
C LEU A 134 -2.74 -8.83 5.53
N GLY A 135 -2.89 -7.50 5.47
CA GLY A 135 -1.92 -6.63 4.81
C GLY A 135 -0.52 -6.78 5.38
N ALA A 136 -0.40 -6.98 6.69
CA ALA A 136 0.89 -7.14 7.34
C ALA A 136 1.54 -8.51 7.10
N LEU A 137 0.76 -9.59 6.94
CA LEU A 137 1.25 -10.86 6.40
C LEU A 137 1.77 -10.68 4.97
N TYR A 138 1.03 -9.99 4.10
CA TYR A 138 1.47 -9.72 2.73
C TYR A 138 2.74 -8.88 2.67
N LEU A 139 2.87 -7.86 3.53
CA LEU A 139 4.09 -7.05 3.62
C LEU A 139 5.30 -7.90 4.02
N ALA A 140 5.13 -8.79 4.99
CA ALA A 140 6.17 -9.73 5.41
C ALA A 140 6.57 -10.68 4.27
N GLN A 141 5.60 -11.17 3.50
CA GLN A 141 5.81 -12.01 2.31
C GLN A 141 6.36 -11.23 1.09
N GLY A 142 6.42 -9.89 1.14
CA GLY A 142 6.85 -9.05 0.01
C GLY A 142 5.79 -8.85 -1.08
N LYS A 143 4.54 -9.25 -0.83
CA LYS A 143 3.38 -9.02 -1.70
C LYS A 143 2.87 -7.59 -1.54
N LEU A 144 3.63 -6.63 -2.07
CA LEU A 144 3.46 -5.20 -1.76
C LEU A 144 2.15 -4.61 -2.29
N TYR A 145 1.65 -5.11 -3.43
CA TYR A 145 0.40 -4.62 -4.01
C TYR A 145 -0.80 -5.05 -3.17
N GLU A 146 -0.86 -6.33 -2.79
CA GLU A 146 -1.88 -6.89 -1.93
C GLU A 146 -1.83 -6.24 -0.54
N ALA A 147 -0.64 -6.08 0.04
CA ALA A 147 -0.46 -5.38 1.31
C ALA A 147 -1.05 -3.96 1.27
N ALA A 148 -0.75 -3.18 0.23
CA ALA A 148 -1.26 -1.82 0.09
C ALA A 148 -2.79 -1.79 -0.02
N GLY A 149 -3.39 -2.73 -0.76
CA GLY A 149 -4.85 -2.85 -0.87
C GLY A 149 -5.53 -3.11 0.48
N GLU A 150 -4.98 -4.04 1.25
CA GLU A 150 -5.51 -4.37 2.58
C GLU A 150 -5.33 -3.20 3.58
N PHE A 151 -4.18 -2.53 3.57
CA PHE A 151 -3.99 -1.36 4.44
C PHE A 151 -4.88 -0.17 4.07
N GLU A 152 -5.24 0.00 2.80
CA GLU A 152 -6.21 1.02 2.38
C GLU A 152 -7.61 0.75 2.91
N TRP A 153 -8.07 -0.50 2.92
CA TRP A 153 -9.31 -0.88 3.59
C TRP A 153 -9.23 -0.66 5.09
N ALA A 154 -8.17 -1.12 5.73
CA ALA A 154 -7.95 -0.94 7.16
C ALA A 154 -7.93 0.55 7.55
N ARG A 155 -7.30 1.42 6.76
CA ARG A 155 -7.25 2.87 6.99
C ARG A 155 -8.64 3.51 6.95
N LYS A 156 -9.50 3.07 6.01
CA LYS A 156 -10.88 3.56 5.90
C LYS A 156 -11.75 3.11 7.08
N LEU A 157 -11.57 1.86 7.52
CA LEU A 157 -12.35 1.26 8.61
C LEU A 157 -11.85 1.67 10.00
N MET A 158 -10.59 2.08 10.12
CA MET A 158 -9.96 2.50 11.37
C MET A 158 -9.36 3.91 11.23
N PRO A 159 -10.19 4.95 10.99
CA PRO A 159 -9.70 6.28 10.66
C PRO A 159 -8.84 6.91 11.76
N GLY A 160 -9.08 6.56 13.04
CA GLY A 160 -8.31 7.04 14.19
C GLY A 160 -7.12 6.17 14.61
N HIS A 161 -6.88 5.03 13.95
CA HIS A 161 -5.77 4.14 14.31
C HIS A 161 -4.52 4.45 13.46
N PRO A 162 -3.31 4.56 14.04
CA PRO A 162 -2.11 4.89 13.30
C PRO A 162 -1.56 3.73 12.46
N ASP A 163 -1.66 2.48 12.95
CA ASP A 163 -1.08 1.29 12.33
C ASP A 163 -1.35 1.12 10.83
N PRO A 164 -2.59 1.26 10.30
CA PRO A 164 -2.84 1.09 8.87
C PRO A 164 -2.06 2.09 8.01
N ARG A 165 -1.94 3.34 8.46
CA ARG A 165 -1.21 4.38 7.73
C ARG A 165 0.30 4.15 7.82
N LEU A 166 0.80 3.80 9.00
CA LEU A 166 2.20 3.40 9.20
C LEU A 166 2.57 2.22 8.29
N ASN A 167 1.75 1.18 8.26
CA ASN A 167 2.00 -0.02 7.49
C ASN A 167 1.87 0.20 5.98
N LEU A 168 0.92 1.04 5.54
CA LEU A 168 0.83 1.49 4.15
C LEU A 168 2.09 2.25 3.74
N ALA A 169 2.57 3.18 4.59
CA ALA A 169 3.80 3.93 4.32
C ALA A 169 5.05 3.02 4.25
N LEU A 170 5.17 2.04 5.15
CA LEU A 170 6.22 1.01 5.10
C LEU A 170 6.15 0.18 3.81
N THR A 171 4.94 -0.15 3.37
CA THR A 171 4.70 -0.89 2.11
C THR A 171 5.15 -0.07 0.90
N LEU A 172 4.80 1.21 0.86
CA LEU A 172 5.22 2.14 -0.20
C LEU A 172 6.74 2.35 -0.18
N GLU A 173 7.35 2.46 1.00
CA GLU A 173 8.80 2.57 1.16
C GLU A 173 9.51 1.32 0.60
N LYS A 174 9.02 0.13 0.95
CA LYS A 174 9.56 -1.15 0.43
C LYS A 174 9.36 -1.29 -1.08
N ALA A 175 8.33 -0.66 -1.64
CA ALA A 175 8.09 -0.58 -3.08
C ALA A 175 8.96 0.47 -3.79
N GLY A 176 9.79 1.23 -3.06
CA GLY A 176 10.62 2.30 -3.63
C GLY A 176 9.87 3.61 -3.92
N ARG A 177 8.61 3.71 -3.51
CA ARG A 177 7.76 4.91 -3.71
C ARG A 177 8.00 5.92 -2.59
N THR A 178 9.22 6.45 -2.52
CA THR A 178 9.71 7.24 -1.37
C THR A 178 8.87 8.47 -1.06
N ASP A 179 8.50 9.29 -2.05
CA ASP A 179 7.73 10.52 -1.78
C ASP A 179 6.32 10.21 -1.26
N GLU A 180 5.70 9.16 -1.76
CA GLU A 180 4.37 8.72 -1.30
C GLU A 180 4.43 8.10 0.10
N ALA A 181 5.50 7.36 0.42
CA ALA A 181 5.75 6.86 1.76
C ALA A 181 5.92 8.02 2.76
N LEU A 182 6.71 9.05 2.41
CA LEU A 182 6.89 10.24 3.25
C LEU A 182 5.58 10.98 3.50
N ALA A 183 4.76 11.19 2.46
CA ALA A 183 3.45 11.80 2.60
C ALA A 183 2.54 10.95 3.50
N THR A 184 2.50 9.63 3.29
CA THR A 184 1.66 8.71 4.06
C THR A 184 2.07 8.67 5.54
N TYR A 185 3.36 8.64 5.85
CA TYR A 185 3.85 8.77 7.23
C TYR A 185 3.45 10.10 7.87
N ALA A 186 3.49 11.20 7.12
CA ALA A 186 3.05 12.50 7.62
C ALA A 186 1.57 12.47 8.01
N THR A 187 0.70 11.89 7.16
CA THR A 187 -0.74 11.74 7.50
C THR A 187 -0.99 10.82 8.69
N ALA A 188 -0.11 9.84 8.94
CA ALA A 188 -0.20 9.02 10.14
C ALA A 188 0.04 9.84 11.43
N LEU A 189 1.01 10.77 11.40
CA LEU A 189 1.28 11.69 12.51
C LEU A 189 0.27 12.84 12.62
N GLU A 190 -0.47 13.18 11.57
CA GLU A 190 -1.60 14.11 11.68
C GLU A 190 -2.74 13.51 12.51
N VAL A 191 -2.98 12.20 12.36
CA VAL A 191 -4.02 11.49 13.11
C VAL A 191 -3.57 11.12 14.52
N TYR A 192 -2.31 10.70 14.66
CA TYR A 192 -1.73 10.37 15.95
C TYR A 192 -0.34 11.00 16.07
N PRO A 193 -0.25 12.24 16.57
CA PRO A 193 1.01 13.00 16.64
C PRO A 193 2.12 12.30 17.44
N ASP A 194 1.77 11.55 18.47
CA ASP A 194 2.74 10.91 19.37
C ASP A 194 3.12 9.48 18.99
N HIS A 195 2.91 9.08 17.73
CA HIS A 195 3.15 7.69 17.32
C HIS A 195 4.65 7.44 17.10
N ILE A 196 5.34 7.02 18.15
CA ILE A 196 6.79 6.77 18.13
C ILE A 196 7.24 5.84 16.98
N PRO A 197 6.56 4.71 16.68
CA PRO A 197 6.93 3.86 15.55
C PRO A 197 6.92 4.60 14.21
N THR A 198 5.94 5.48 14.00
CA THR A 198 5.86 6.31 12.78
C THR A 198 6.94 7.39 12.77
N MET A 199 7.22 8.04 13.91
CA MET A 199 8.32 9.01 14.03
C MET A 199 9.68 8.39 13.70
N GLN A 200 9.95 7.19 14.20
CA GLN A 200 11.17 6.41 13.92
C GLN A 200 11.28 6.09 12.42
N ALA A 201 10.21 5.56 11.82
CA ALA A 201 10.20 5.21 10.40
C ALA A 201 10.34 6.44 9.48
N LEU A 202 9.61 7.53 9.79
CA LEU A 202 9.63 8.77 9.02
C LEU A 202 10.99 9.46 9.08
N SER A 203 11.55 9.68 10.27
CA SER A 203 12.85 10.35 10.43
C SER A 203 13.97 9.58 9.74
N ARG A 204 13.97 8.24 9.85
CA ARG A 204 14.91 7.37 9.14
C ARG A 204 14.79 7.55 7.62
N LEU A 205 13.58 7.60 7.07
CA LEU A 205 13.37 7.77 5.63
C LEU A 205 13.74 9.20 5.17
N GLN A 206 13.39 10.24 5.92
CA GLN A 206 13.74 11.63 5.63
C GLN A 206 15.25 11.82 5.52
N LEU A 207 16.01 11.32 6.51
CA LEU A 207 17.47 11.41 6.50
C LEU A 207 18.08 10.63 5.33
N ARG A 208 17.56 9.44 4.99
CA ARG A 208 17.98 8.68 3.81
C ARG A 208 17.71 9.41 2.49
N ALA A 209 16.63 10.19 2.45
CA ALA A 209 16.27 11.02 1.31
C ALA A 209 17.01 12.38 1.29
N GLY A 210 17.91 12.64 2.24
CA GLY A 210 18.62 13.91 2.37
C GLY A 210 17.75 15.08 2.85
N ARG A 211 16.55 14.79 3.38
CA ARG A 211 15.64 15.79 3.93
C ARG A 211 15.92 15.97 5.43
N SER A 212 16.54 17.09 5.76
CA SER A 212 16.94 17.43 7.12
C SER A 212 16.43 18.83 7.50
N ASP A 213 15.11 18.95 7.63
CA ASP A 213 14.45 20.20 8.04
C ASP A 213 14.17 20.24 9.55
N ASP A 214 13.66 21.37 10.04
CA ASP A 214 13.31 21.55 11.45
C ASP A 214 12.27 20.53 11.95
N ARG A 215 11.41 20.03 11.05
CA ARG A 215 10.43 19.00 11.40
C ARG A 215 11.16 17.68 11.66
N THR A 216 12.10 17.29 10.80
CA THR A 216 12.97 16.13 11.04
C THR A 216 13.71 16.29 12.37
N ALA A 217 14.27 17.47 12.67
CA ALA A 217 14.98 17.73 13.92
C ALA A 217 14.08 17.52 15.15
N ARG A 218 12.87 18.09 15.16
CA ARG A 218 11.90 17.89 16.26
C ARG A 218 11.48 16.44 16.43
N ILE A 219 11.26 15.71 15.33
CA ILE A 219 10.96 14.27 15.39
C ILE A 219 12.13 13.50 16.01
N LEU A 220 13.37 13.84 15.68
CA LEU A 220 14.55 13.21 16.27
C LEU A 220 14.67 13.49 17.78
N ASP A 221 14.31 14.69 18.24
CA ASP A 221 14.27 15.01 19.67
C ASP A 221 13.26 14.11 20.42
N GLU A 222 12.07 13.92 19.85
CA GLU A 222 11.06 13.01 20.40
C GLU A 222 11.53 11.54 20.41
N VAL A 223 12.15 11.07 19.32
CA VAL A 223 12.69 9.70 19.25
C VAL A 223 13.86 9.51 20.22
N ALA A 224 14.68 10.54 20.46
CA ALA A 224 15.78 10.47 21.43
C ALA A 224 15.28 10.27 22.87
N LEU A 225 14.11 10.83 23.20
CA LEU A 225 13.46 10.70 24.50
C LEU A 225 12.67 9.39 24.63
N ARG A 226 11.82 9.10 23.64
CA ARG A 226 10.75 8.10 23.75
C ARG A 226 10.90 6.90 22.81
N GLY A 227 11.95 6.86 21.99
CA GLY A 227 12.20 5.75 21.05
C GLY A 227 12.12 4.38 21.74
N GLU A 228 11.53 3.40 21.06
CA GLU A 228 11.13 2.11 21.65
C GLU A 228 12.29 1.34 22.29
N THR A 229 13.49 1.47 21.72
CA THR A 229 14.70 0.79 22.19
C THR A 229 15.82 1.78 22.50
N PRO A 230 16.79 1.42 23.35
CA PRO A 230 18.00 2.22 23.55
C PRO A 230 18.71 2.58 22.24
N ALA A 231 18.79 1.63 21.30
CA ALA A 231 19.40 1.84 19.98
C ALA A 231 18.72 2.96 19.19
N TRP A 232 17.38 3.03 19.20
CA TRP A 232 16.64 4.13 18.58
C TRP A 232 16.91 5.48 19.24
N ARG A 233 16.97 5.50 20.57
CA ARG A 233 17.25 6.73 21.33
C ARG A 233 18.67 7.25 21.08
N ASP A 234 19.66 6.35 21.07
CA ASP A 234 21.06 6.67 20.79
C ASP A 234 21.26 7.12 19.33
N TRP A 235 20.64 6.42 18.38
CA TRP A 235 20.66 6.80 16.97
C TRP A 235 20.07 8.20 16.77
N ALA A 236 18.93 8.50 17.39
CA ALA A 236 18.28 9.80 17.23
C ALA A 236 19.13 10.95 17.81
N ARG A 237 19.73 10.76 19.01
CA ARG A 237 20.71 11.72 19.56
C ARG A 237 21.88 11.96 18.61
N PHE A 238 22.44 10.89 18.05
CA PHE A 238 23.55 10.98 17.11
C PHE A 238 23.17 11.74 15.84
N GLN A 239 21.99 11.47 15.25
CA GLN A 239 21.55 12.21 14.06
C GLN A 239 21.23 13.67 14.40
N ARG A 240 20.57 13.95 15.52
CA ARG A 240 20.24 15.31 15.95
C ARG A 240 21.48 16.18 16.10
N ALA A 241 22.55 15.65 16.70
CA ALA A 241 23.82 16.35 16.85
C ALA A 241 24.47 16.72 15.52
N ARG A 242 24.22 15.93 14.46
CA ARG A 242 24.76 16.20 13.11
C ARG A 242 23.97 17.26 12.35
N LEU A 243 22.73 17.54 12.73
CA LEU A 243 21.91 18.57 12.09
C LEU A 243 22.25 19.98 12.58
N GLY A 244 23.08 20.11 13.62
CA GLY A 244 23.37 21.39 14.27
C GLY A 244 22.26 21.79 15.26
N PRO A 245 22.46 22.84 16.08
CA PRO A 245 21.44 23.33 17.01
C PRO A 245 20.15 23.71 16.29
#